data_AF-A0A2D5U591-F1
#
_entry.id   AF-A0A2D5U591-F1
#
_cell.length_a   1.000
_cell.length_b   1.000
_cell.length_c   1.000
_cell.angle_alpha   90.00
_cell.angle_beta   90.00
_cell.angle_gamma   90.00
#
_symmetry.space_group_name_H-M   'P 1'
#
loop_
_entity.id
_entity.type
_entity.pdbx_description
1 polymer ?
#
loop_
_entity_poly.entity_id
_entity_poly.type
_entity_poly.pdbx_seq_one_letter_code
_entity_poly.pdbx_strand_id
1 'polypeptide(L)'
;MNIAKISRNTLGIVALLTLAACGGGGGGGGGGGSGGGYTSNPQSNADNRDPVITLIGDAEITHTQGAPYNDAGANATDDVDGALDAVPSGTVNINEPGQYIITYSATDKAGNNATATRTVTVSASASTDLVVFNTGAVDALWDEGTGAYDAGIDYGTCKNDNGSGCPNISWSMAADADRGEVLQITHSAAGKDVGFFIQSSEANTVDASAYAGGNIVFDILVVSGNSNFSMKIDCVYPCTSGTYSLGSKGASGWETVTVPINNLVGGGLDLSKVNTGIVIWASQLTSTVFQLDNIRWEMGDGSTDGGTDTGPAVDYTSPTSYDGYNLVWSDEFNGSSVNTDNWTHEIGDGCNVNLCGWGNNELEYYRSENTSVANGLLTITAKQESFGGRSYTSSRLKTEGKKFFTYGRIDIRAKLPKGQGIWPALWMLGENISEVSWPASGEIDIMEMVGGTINREKTTHGTIHYANAAGQREYTGGSKTVTNGLLADAFHVYSIDWNTTSINWYLDGVQFHSEQITSSDRTEFHKDFFFLMNIAVGGDWPGSPNAETQFPQQMQVDYIRLFQLD
;
A
#
# COMPACT_ATOMS: atom_id res chain seq x y z
N MET A 1 44.77 -15.40 -10.38
CA MET A 1 44.58 -14.13 -11.10
C MET A 1 43.08 -13.91 -11.17
N ASN A 2 42.40 -12.99 -10.48
CA ASN A 2 42.77 -11.94 -9.54
C ASN A 2 41.70 -11.95 -8.41
N ILE A 3 42.14 -11.71 -7.18
CA ILE A 3 41.35 -11.66 -5.94
C ILE A 3 41.18 -10.18 -5.55
N ALA A 4 39.98 -9.76 -5.16
CA ALA A 4 39.74 -8.51 -4.41
C ALA A 4 38.68 -8.82 -3.34
N LYS A 5 39.05 -9.10 -2.08
CA LYS A 5 39.39 -8.19 -0.95
C LYS A 5 38.22 -7.33 -0.45
N ILE A 6 37.64 -7.85 0.64
CA ILE A 6 36.72 -7.25 1.61
C ILE A 6 37.46 -6.18 2.43
N SER A 7 36.84 -5.02 2.67
CA SER A 7 37.29 -4.03 3.66
C SER A 7 36.20 -3.77 4.71
N ARG A 8 36.55 -4.03 5.98
CA ARG A 8 35.83 -3.59 7.18
C ARG A 8 36.21 -2.14 7.48
N ASN A 9 35.24 -1.28 7.78
CA ASN A 9 35.48 0.06 8.33
C ASN A 9 35.27 0.06 9.85
N THR A 10 36.22 0.66 10.55
CA THR A 10 36.34 0.74 12.01
C THR A 10 35.93 2.14 12.49
N LEU A 11 35.25 2.18 13.63
CA LEU A 11 34.89 3.38 14.41
C LEU A 11 36.09 4.31 14.65
N GLY A 12 35.91 5.60 14.37
CA GLY A 12 36.85 6.68 14.69
C GLY A 12 36.42 7.45 15.94
N ILE A 13 37.24 7.38 16.99
CA ILE A 13 37.19 8.19 18.20
C ILE A 13 37.84 9.56 17.91
N VAL A 14 37.16 10.67 18.22
CA VAL A 14 37.72 12.03 18.11
C VAL A 14 38.26 12.46 19.47
N ALA A 15 39.55 12.80 19.50
CA ALA A 15 40.29 13.28 20.67
C ALA A 15 40.30 14.81 20.76
N LEU A 16 40.13 15.33 21.98
CA LEU A 16 40.34 16.72 22.37
C LEU A 16 41.81 17.15 22.14
N LEU A 17 42.00 18.31 21.51
CA LEU A 17 43.29 19.02 21.46
C LEU A 17 43.22 20.28 22.33
N THR A 18 44.01 20.33 23.39
CA THR A 18 44.35 21.53 24.15
C THR A 18 45.58 22.19 23.52
N LEU A 19 45.54 23.51 23.29
CA LEU A 19 46.69 24.28 22.82
C LEU A 19 47.31 25.08 23.97
N ALA A 20 48.60 24.80 24.22
CA ALA A 20 49.42 25.44 25.23
C ALA A 20 50.10 26.72 24.71
N ALA A 21 50.37 27.61 25.66
CA ALA A 21 51.06 28.88 25.54
C ALA A 21 52.49 28.79 25.01
N CYS A 22 52.98 29.91 24.48
CA CYS A 22 54.40 30.23 24.39
C CYS A 22 54.66 31.60 25.03
N GLY A 23 55.67 31.65 25.89
CA GLY A 23 56.17 32.86 26.54
C GLY A 23 57.54 33.30 26.02
N GLY A 24 58.00 34.43 26.57
CA GLY A 24 59.35 34.98 26.46
C GLY A 24 59.28 36.51 26.31
N GLY A 25 59.97 37.37 27.06
CA GLY A 25 60.98 37.20 28.10
C GLY A 25 61.88 38.47 28.16
N GLY A 26 62.24 38.92 29.36
CA GLY A 26 63.32 39.90 29.64
C GLY A 26 62.85 41.34 29.87
N GLY A 27 63.33 42.15 30.82
CA GLY A 27 64.41 42.06 31.82
C GLY A 27 64.55 43.49 32.40
N GLY A 28 64.88 43.62 33.68
CA GLY A 28 64.60 44.84 34.47
C GLY A 28 65.63 45.99 34.39
N GLY A 29 65.29 47.12 35.02
CA GLY A 29 66.28 48.04 35.60
C GLY A 29 66.00 49.56 35.52
N GLY A 30 65.26 50.09 36.50
CA GLY A 30 65.60 51.32 37.27
C GLY A 30 65.57 52.72 36.63
N GLY A 31 64.74 53.61 37.21
CA GLY A 31 65.14 55.00 37.49
C GLY A 31 64.26 56.15 36.97
N GLY A 32 63.37 56.67 37.82
CA GLY A 32 63.19 58.12 38.07
C GLY A 32 62.50 59.02 37.04
N GLY A 33 61.35 59.59 37.44
CA GLY A 33 61.12 61.03 37.33
C GLY A 33 60.15 61.56 36.25
N SER A 34 58.94 61.91 36.72
CA SER A 34 58.14 63.10 36.36
C SER A 34 57.47 63.23 34.98
N GLY A 35 56.14 63.13 35.02
CA GLY A 35 55.23 64.20 34.54
C GLY A 35 55.01 64.39 33.03
N GLY A 36 53.80 64.06 32.56
CA GLY A 36 53.15 64.81 31.48
C GLY A 36 52.47 64.00 30.38
N GLY A 37 51.13 63.88 30.48
CA GLY A 37 50.19 63.98 29.36
C GLY A 37 50.25 62.94 28.24
N TYR A 38 49.58 61.80 28.43
CA TYR A 38 49.09 60.98 27.30
C TYR A 38 47.72 61.47 26.87
N THR A 39 47.61 61.91 25.62
CA THR A 39 46.34 62.04 24.91
C THR A 39 45.80 60.65 24.62
N SER A 40 44.79 60.20 25.37
CA SER A 40 44.04 59.00 25.04
C SER A 40 43.15 59.29 23.82
N ASN A 41 43.52 58.72 22.67
CA ASN A 41 42.61 58.41 21.59
C ASN A 41 41.43 57.60 22.18
N PRO A 42 40.15 57.94 21.96
CA PRO A 42 39.06 57.07 22.39
C PRO A 42 39.09 55.84 21.49
N GLN A 43 39.76 54.79 21.96
CA GLN A 43 39.57 53.45 21.44
C GLN A 43 38.09 53.14 21.64
N SER A 44 37.33 53.02 20.53
CA SER A 44 35.97 52.49 20.59
C SER A 44 36.04 51.19 21.37
N ASN A 45 35.29 51.08 22.47
CA ASN A 45 35.10 49.81 23.15
C ASN A 45 34.41 48.89 22.14
N ALA A 46 35.19 48.13 21.38
CA ALA A 46 34.69 47.10 20.51
C ALA A 46 34.17 45.99 21.42
N ASP A 47 32.89 45.69 21.31
CA ASP A 47 32.26 44.63 22.05
C ASP A 47 32.83 43.27 21.63
N ASN A 48 33.20 42.46 22.60
CA ASN A 48 33.91 41.20 22.41
C ASN A 48 33.39 40.08 23.32
N ARG A 49 32.19 40.23 23.88
CA ARG A 49 31.56 39.24 24.75
C ARG A 49 30.49 38.49 23.96
N ASP A 50 30.49 37.16 24.07
CA ASP A 50 29.47 36.35 23.41
C ASP A 50 28.11 36.48 24.13
N PRO A 51 26.99 36.41 23.40
CA PRO A 51 25.66 36.30 23.99
C PRO A 51 25.51 35.11 24.95
N VAL A 52 24.58 35.22 25.90
CA VAL A 52 24.17 34.11 26.77
C VAL A 52 22.83 33.55 26.31
N ILE A 53 22.80 32.28 25.92
CA ILE A 53 21.57 31.55 25.57
C ILE A 53 21.11 30.73 26.78
N THR A 54 19.84 30.87 27.15
CA THR A 54 19.19 30.09 28.22
C THR A 54 18.02 29.31 27.63
N LEU A 55 18.07 27.98 27.68
CA LEU A 55 16.98 27.12 27.22
C LEU A 55 15.74 27.32 28.12
N ILE A 56 14.56 27.32 27.50
CA ILE A 56 13.29 27.29 28.23
C ILE A 56 12.94 25.81 28.43
N GLY A 57 12.98 25.34 29.68
CA GLY A 57 12.81 23.92 30.01
C GLY A 57 14.09 23.10 29.91
N ASP A 58 13.95 21.77 29.90
CA ASP A 58 15.09 20.84 30.08
C ASP A 58 15.97 20.72 28.84
N ALA A 59 17.29 20.63 29.03
CA ALA A 59 18.26 20.42 27.96
C ALA A 59 18.18 19.00 27.35
N GLU A 60 17.65 18.04 28.09
CA GLU A 60 17.45 16.64 27.68
C GLU A 60 15.98 16.28 27.87
N ILE A 61 15.29 15.89 26.79
CA ILE A 61 13.88 15.50 26.81
C ILE A 61 13.75 14.06 26.32
N THR A 62 12.99 13.24 27.05
CA THR A 62 12.52 11.94 26.57
C THR A 62 11.08 12.09 26.08
N HIS A 63 10.82 11.62 24.87
CA HIS A 63 9.55 11.75 24.17
C HIS A 63 9.10 10.39 23.62
N THR A 64 7.80 10.12 23.58
CA THR A 64 7.26 8.87 23.03
C THR A 64 7.01 9.01 21.53
N GLN A 65 7.40 8.01 20.74
CA GLN A 65 7.16 7.97 19.29
C GLN A 65 5.68 8.24 18.95
N GLY A 66 5.44 9.11 17.96
CA GLY A 66 4.12 9.50 17.46
C GLY A 66 3.38 10.53 18.31
N ALA A 67 3.80 10.82 19.54
CA ALA A 67 3.18 11.87 20.34
C ALA A 67 3.54 13.28 19.80
N PRO A 68 2.67 14.29 19.90
CA PRO A 68 3.01 15.65 19.49
C PRO A 68 4.16 16.21 20.31
N TYR A 69 5.18 16.75 19.65
CA TYR A 69 6.31 17.43 20.28
C TYR A 69 6.37 18.88 19.83
N ASN A 70 6.44 19.82 20.79
CA ASN A 70 6.69 21.23 20.54
C ASN A 70 7.84 21.70 21.44
N ASP A 71 8.91 22.21 20.85
CA ASP A 71 10.05 22.72 21.63
C ASP A 71 9.65 24.03 22.32
N ALA A 72 10.03 24.17 23.59
CA ALA A 72 9.75 25.33 24.42
C ALA A 72 10.62 26.56 24.08
N GLY A 73 11.62 26.42 23.22
CA GLY A 73 12.50 27.48 22.75
C GLY A 73 13.67 27.79 23.69
N ALA A 74 14.34 28.91 23.41
CA ALA A 74 15.39 29.49 24.22
C ALA A 74 15.31 31.01 24.19
N ASN A 75 15.87 31.68 25.20
CA ASN A 75 16.07 33.13 25.23
C ASN A 75 17.56 33.44 25.06
N ALA A 76 17.89 34.59 24.45
CA ALA A 76 19.26 35.08 24.35
C ALA A 76 19.37 36.51 24.89
N THR A 77 20.44 36.79 25.63
CA THR A 77 20.79 38.13 26.11
C THR A 77 22.27 38.40 25.96
N ASP A 78 22.60 39.60 25.54
CA ASP A 78 23.93 40.16 25.55
C ASP A 78 24.00 41.37 26.51
N ASP A 79 25.18 41.65 27.05
CA ASP A 79 25.37 42.68 28.06
C ASP A 79 25.60 44.10 27.52
N VAL A 80 25.82 44.25 26.21
CA VAL A 80 25.86 45.53 25.48
C VAL A 80 24.59 45.72 24.66
N ASP A 81 24.14 44.69 23.93
CA ASP A 81 23.02 44.73 22.99
C ASP A 81 21.66 44.37 23.61
N GLY A 82 21.62 43.79 24.82
CA GLY A 82 20.39 43.44 25.51
C GLY A 82 19.75 42.15 24.98
N ALA A 83 18.43 42.13 24.81
CA ALA A 83 17.73 40.94 24.33
C ALA A 83 18.04 40.67 22.85
N LEU A 84 18.35 39.41 22.53
CA LEU A 84 18.65 38.92 21.19
C LEU A 84 17.71 37.77 20.81
N ASP A 85 17.60 37.50 19.51
CA ASP A 85 16.86 36.35 19.01
C ASP A 85 17.70 35.07 19.15
N ALA A 86 17.13 34.04 19.79
CA ALA A 86 17.69 32.69 19.79
C ALA A 86 17.08 31.88 18.64
N VAL A 87 17.82 31.70 17.57
CA VAL A 87 17.34 31.05 16.34
C VAL A 87 17.56 29.53 16.43
N PRO A 88 16.50 28.71 16.42
CA PRO A 88 16.63 27.24 16.41
C PRO A 88 17.03 26.71 15.03
N SER A 89 17.78 25.61 15.04
CA SER A 89 18.11 24.81 13.87
C SER A 89 18.08 23.31 14.23
N GLY A 90 17.68 22.46 13.29
CA GLY A 90 17.41 21.04 13.53
C GLY A 90 15.93 20.72 13.66
N THR A 91 15.57 19.46 13.45
CA THR A 91 14.18 18.98 13.48
C THR A 91 14.10 17.65 14.22
N VAL A 92 13.02 17.44 14.95
CA VAL A 92 12.73 16.16 15.62
C VAL A 92 11.74 15.37 14.75
N ASN A 93 12.13 14.20 14.27
CA ASN A 93 11.19 13.28 13.63
C ASN A 93 10.49 12.46 14.72
N ILE A 94 9.30 12.89 15.12
CA ILE A 94 8.54 12.22 16.20
C ILE A 94 8.11 10.79 15.83
N ASN A 95 8.12 10.42 14.55
CA ASN A 95 7.67 9.11 14.09
C ASN A 95 8.77 8.06 14.03
N GLU A 96 10.02 8.44 14.31
CA GLU A 96 11.18 7.55 14.21
C GLU A 96 11.95 7.55 15.54
N PRO A 97 12.10 6.40 16.21
CA PRO A 97 12.88 6.30 17.43
C PRO A 97 14.34 6.71 17.19
N GLY A 98 14.89 7.54 18.06
CA GLY A 98 16.23 8.08 17.87
C GLY A 98 16.50 9.33 18.71
N GLN A 99 17.73 9.83 18.62
CA GLN A 99 18.12 11.09 19.25
C GLN A 99 18.18 12.21 18.21
N TYR A 100 17.52 13.32 18.53
CA TYR A 100 17.45 14.52 17.71
C TYR A 100 18.03 15.69 18.48
N ILE A 101 18.78 16.56 17.81
CA ILE A 101 19.41 17.72 18.43
C ILE A 101 18.85 18.99 17.81
N ILE A 102 18.32 19.88 18.66
CA ILE A 102 17.97 21.25 18.29
C ILE A 102 19.08 22.16 18.78
N THR A 103 19.68 22.93 17.86
CA THR A 103 20.75 23.89 18.16
C THR A 103 20.20 25.31 18.06
N TYR A 104 20.27 26.05 19.17
CA TYR A 104 19.96 27.47 19.25
C TYR A 104 21.22 28.29 19.02
N SER A 105 21.14 29.30 18.17
CA SER A 105 22.22 30.24 17.89
C SER A 105 21.77 31.69 18.09
N ALA A 106 22.67 32.52 18.62
CA ALA A 106 22.44 33.96 18.77
C ALA A 106 23.72 34.72 18.39
N THR A 107 23.55 35.82 17.66
CA THR A 107 24.63 36.70 17.20
C THR A 107 24.32 38.12 17.61
N ASP A 108 25.27 38.81 18.24
CA ASP A 108 25.13 40.23 18.59
C ASP A 108 25.44 41.16 17.40
N LYS A 109 25.39 42.49 17.59
CA LYS A 109 25.68 43.45 16.51
C LYS A 109 27.17 43.56 16.18
N ALA A 110 28.04 43.17 17.10
CA ALA A 110 29.50 43.14 16.90
C ALA A 110 29.98 41.88 16.17
N GLY A 111 29.11 40.86 16.07
CA GLY A 111 29.37 39.58 15.42
C GLY A 111 29.86 38.48 16.37
N ASN A 112 29.77 38.66 17.69
CA ASN A 112 30.05 37.60 18.65
C ASN A 112 28.88 36.59 18.65
N ASN A 113 29.18 35.31 18.88
CA ASN A 113 28.23 34.22 18.63
C ASN A 113 28.22 33.20 19.77
N ALA A 114 27.04 32.76 20.16
CA ALA A 114 26.87 31.67 21.10
C ALA A 114 25.89 30.60 20.59
N THR A 115 26.06 29.37 21.10
CA THR A 115 25.15 28.25 20.81
C THR A 115 24.78 27.47 22.05
N ALA A 116 23.55 26.96 22.11
CA ALA A 116 23.09 25.99 23.10
C ALA A 116 22.29 24.88 22.42
N THR A 117 22.33 23.65 22.94
CA THR A 117 21.67 22.49 22.34
C THR A 117 20.63 21.87 23.27
N ARG A 118 19.51 21.44 22.70
CA ARG A 118 18.57 20.53 23.35
C ARG A 118 18.61 19.17 22.65
N THR A 119 18.73 18.10 23.41
CA THR A 119 18.62 16.71 22.91
C THR A 119 17.22 16.18 23.20
N VAL A 120 16.57 15.63 22.18
CA VAL A 120 15.26 14.98 22.27
C VAL A 120 15.42 13.52 21.90
N THR A 121 15.22 12.63 22.87
CA THR A 121 15.24 11.18 22.66
C THR A 121 13.81 10.70 22.42
N VAL A 122 13.50 10.29 21.19
CA VAL A 122 12.24 9.64 20.83
C VAL A 122 12.38 8.14 21.12
N SER A 123 11.66 7.66 22.13
CA SER A 123 11.61 6.26 22.51
C SER A 123 10.54 5.53 21.71
N ALA A 124 10.86 4.32 21.23
CA ALA A 124 9.89 3.44 20.58
C ALA A 124 8.70 3.16 21.53
N SER A 125 7.49 3.19 20.98
CA SER A 125 6.31 2.73 21.71
C SER A 125 6.43 1.22 21.96
N ALA A 126 6.03 0.75 23.15
CA ALA A 126 5.99 -0.69 23.44
C ALA A 126 5.02 -1.37 22.45
N SER A 127 5.51 -2.35 21.68
CA SER A 127 4.67 -3.13 20.77
C SER A 127 3.60 -3.87 21.55
N THR A 128 2.37 -3.76 21.08
CA THR A 128 1.17 -4.46 21.57
C THR A 128 0.83 -5.65 20.68
N ASP A 129 1.78 -6.11 19.87
CA ASP A 129 1.54 -7.19 18.93
C ASP A 129 1.38 -8.51 19.66
N LEU A 130 0.43 -9.33 19.19
CA LEU A 130 0.33 -10.73 19.59
C LEU A 130 1.38 -11.52 18.81
N VAL A 131 2.52 -11.76 19.45
CA VAL A 131 3.64 -12.48 18.85
C VAL A 131 3.29 -13.97 18.74
N VAL A 132 3.60 -14.56 17.58
CA VAL A 132 3.47 -16.00 17.33
C VAL A 132 4.84 -16.66 17.29
N PHE A 133 5.76 -16.07 16.51
CA PHE A 133 7.13 -16.54 16.39
C PHE A 133 8.05 -15.35 16.17
N ASN A 134 9.11 -15.25 16.96
CA ASN A 134 10.13 -14.22 16.80
C ASN A 134 11.47 -14.73 17.33
N THR A 135 12.57 -14.36 16.67
CA THR A 135 13.94 -14.66 17.13
C THR A 135 14.16 -16.14 17.50
N GLY A 136 13.71 -17.06 16.63
CA GLY A 136 13.92 -18.50 16.83
C GLY A 136 12.98 -19.19 17.82
N ALA A 137 12.02 -18.47 18.40
CA ALA A 137 11.14 -19.00 19.44
C ALA A 137 9.66 -18.79 19.13
N VAL A 138 8.85 -19.80 19.44
CA VAL A 138 7.39 -19.68 19.51
C VAL A 138 7.03 -19.01 20.84
N ASP A 139 6.09 -18.04 20.81
CA ASP A 139 5.64 -17.38 22.02
C ASP A 139 4.92 -18.36 22.97
N ALA A 140 5.10 -18.18 24.27
CA ALA A 140 4.55 -19.07 25.30
C ALA A 140 3.02 -19.15 25.30
N LEU A 141 2.33 -18.17 24.69
CA LEU A 141 0.89 -18.22 24.49
C LEU A 141 0.43 -19.36 23.58
N TRP A 142 1.28 -19.78 22.64
CA TRP A 142 1.04 -20.90 21.74
C TRP A 142 1.62 -22.19 22.34
N ASP A 143 1.01 -22.63 23.44
CA ASP A 143 1.48 -23.70 24.33
C ASP A 143 1.63 -25.08 23.68
N GLU A 144 0.89 -25.35 22.60
CA GLU A 144 1.03 -26.55 21.79
C GLU A 144 2.14 -26.45 20.73
N GLY A 145 2.69 -25.24 20.51
CA GLY A 145 3.87 -25.02 19.70
C GLY A 145 3.68 -25.29 18.22
N THR A 146 4.74 -25.82 17.59
CA THR A 146 4.81 -26.11 16.17
C THR A 146 4.22 -27.48 15.83
N GLY A 147 3.53 -27.59 14.71
CA GLY A 147 3.07 -28.87 14.19
C GLY A 147 2.73 -28.81 12.71
N ALA A 148 2.27 -29.94 12.17
CA ALA A 148 1.72 -30.00 10.82
C ALA A 148 0.61 -31.04 10.72
N TYR A 149 -0.33 -30.82 9.80
CA TYR A 149 -1.22 -31.89 9.32
C TYR A 149 -0.62 -32.53 8.07
N ASP A 150 -0.88 -33.82 7.87
CA ASP A 150 -0.31 -34.56 6.75
C ASP A 150 -1.29 -35.60 6.17
N ALA A 151 -1.68 -35.42 4.90
CA ALA A 151 -2.57 -36.34 4.19
C ALA A 151 -1.97 -37.76 3.99
N GLY A 152 -0.66 -37.93 4.13
CA GLY A 152 0.01 -39.23 4.13
C GLY A 152 -0.28 -40.09 5.37
N ILE A 153 -0.86 -39.50 6.42
CA ILE A 153 -1.32 -40.18 7.63
C ILE A 153 -2.80 -39.86 7.89
N ASP A 154 -3.61 -39.83 6.83
CA ASP A 154 -5.05 -39.56 6.87
C ASP A 154 -5.41 -38.21 7.54
N TYR A 155 -4.63 -37.16 7.25
CA TYR A 155 -4.74 -35.82 7.85
C TYR A 155 -4.52 -35.79 9.38
N GLY A 156 -3.84 -36.81 9.91
CA GLY A 156 -3.30 -36.77 11.27
C GLY A 156 -2.30 -35.62 11.46
N THR A 157 -2.07 -35.26 12.72
CA THR A 157 -1.14 -34.17 13.09
C THR A 157 0.12 -34.71 13.73
N CYS A 158 1.28 -34.20 13.33
CA CYS A 158 2.54 -34.30 14.06
C CYS A 158 2.80 -32.98 14.80
N LYS A 159 3.27 -33.05 16.05
CA LYS A 159 3.42 -31.86 16.92
C LYS A 159 4.72 -31.95 17.70
N ASN A 160 5.46 -30.85 17.76
CA ASN A 160 6.69 -30.68 18.53
C ASN A 160 7.74 -31.79 18.32
N ASP A 161 7.78 -32.36 17.12
CA ASP A 161 8.67 -33.48 16.76
C ASP A 161 9.50 -33.20 15.50
N ASN A 162 9.50 -31.93 15.04
CA ASN A 162 10.20 -31.48 13.83
C ASN A 162 9.79 -32.27 12.56
N GLY A 163 8.58 -32.83 12.55
CA GLY A 163 8.04 -33.65 11.46
C GLY A 163 8.42 -35.12 11.54
N SER A 164 9.01 -35.62 12.63
CA SER A 164 9.35 -37.05 12.75
C SER A 164 8.15 -37.98 12.58
N GLY A 165 6.94 -37.53 12.92
CA GLY A 165 5.68 -38.25 12.72
C GLY A 165 4.99 -37.97 11.39
N CYS A 166 5.44 -36.99 10.60
CA CYS A 166 4.84 -36.61 9.32
C CYS A 166 5.75 -37.03 8.14
N PRO A 167 5.34 -37.97 7.28
CA PRO A 167 6.17 -38.42 6.17
C PRO A 167 6.40 -37.36 5.08
N ASN A 168 5.55 -36.33 4.98
CA ASN A 168 5.56 -35.41 3.84
C ASN A 168 5.97 -33.97 4.17
N ILE A 169 6.21 -33.65 5.44
CA ILE A 169 6.61 -32.31 5.89
C ILE A 169 7.51 -32.40 7.13
N SER A 170 8.54 -31.54 7.18
CA SER A 170 9.40 -31.37 8.34
C SER A 170 9.72 -29.90 8.57
N TRP A 171 10.07 -29.54 9.80
CA TRP A 171 10.49 -28.18 10.15
C TRP A 171 11.67 -28.17 11.11
N SER A 172 12.48 -27.12 11.04
CA SER A 172 13.68 -26.95 11.87
C SER A 172 14.09 -25.48 11.96
N MET A 173 14.83 -25.10 12.99
CA MET A 173 15.49 -23.79 13.01
C MET A 173 16.67 -23.77 12.04
N ALA A 174 16.78 -22.70 11.28
CA ALA A 174 17.89 -22.43 10.37
C ALA A 174 18.55 -21.10 10.74
N ALA A 175 19.87 -21.02 10.61
CA ALA A 175 20.60 -19.77 10.83
C ALA A 175 20.55 -18.90 9.57
N ASP A 176 20.05 -17.69 9.72
CA ASP A 176 20.10 -16.60 8.75
C ASP A 176 21.10 -15.53 9.23
N ALA A 177 21.88 -14.98 8.30
CA ALA A 177 22.98 -14.08 8.62
C ALA A 177 22.51 -12.72 9.18
N ASP A 178 21.34 -12.26 8.75
CA ASP A 178 20.80 -10.94 9.07
C ASP A 178 19.70 -11.04 10.15
N ARG A 179 19.02 -12.19 10.23
CA ARG A 179 17.84 -12.39 11.10
C ARG A 179 18.07 -13.31 12.30
N GLY A 180 19.20 -14.03 12.35
CA GLY A 180 19.45 -15.00 13.42
C GLY A 180 18.75 -16.32 13.17
N GLU A 181 18.06 -16.89 14.16
CA GLU A 181 17.34 -18.16 13.98
C GLU A 181 15.95 -17.95 13.37
N VAL A 182 15.71 -18.58 12.21
CA VAL A 182 14.45 -18.53 11.48
C VAL A 182 13.85 -19.94 11.36
N LEU A 183 12.54 -20.04 11.18
CA LEU A 183 11.86 -21.32 11.06
C LEU A 183 11.86 -21.79 9.61
N GLN A 184 12.52 -22.91 9.31
CA GLN A 184 12.51 -23.53 7.97
C GLN A 184 11.50 -24.67 7.90
N ILE A 185 10.65 -24.65 6.87
CA ILE A 185 9.69 -25.70 6.55
C ILE A 185 10.12 -26.37 5.24
N THR A 186 10.06 -27.70 5.19
CA THR A 186 10.48 -28.50 4.03
C THR A 186 9.39 -29.51 3.68
N HIS A 187 8.88 -29.42 2.45
CA HIS A 187 7.96 -30.39 1.89
C HIS A 187 8.74 -31.55 1.24
N SER A 188 8.22 -32.77 1.37
CA SER A 188 8.78 -33.93 0.69
C SER A 188 8.54 -33.87 -0.83
N ALA A 189 9.15 -34.80 -1.56
CA ALA A 189 8.89 -34.98 -2.99
C ALA A 189 7.56 -35.70 -3.29
N ALA A 190 6.80 -36.13 -2.29
CA ALA A 190 5.63 -36.98 -2.49
C ALA A 190 4.39 -36.24 -2.99
N GLY A 191 4.34 -34.90 -2.88
CA GLY A 191 3.24 -34.10 -3.41
C GLY A 191 1.91 -34.29 -2.67
N LYS A 192 1.96 -34.57 -1.36
CA LYS A 192 0.78 -34.76 -0.52
C LYS A 192 0.38 -33.45 0.16
N ASP A 193 -0.92 -33.29 0.39
CA ASP A 193 -1.46 -32.12 1.08
C ASP A 193 -0.98 -32.13 2.54
N VAL A 194 -0.34 -31.03 2.91
CA VAL A 194 0.31 -30.81 4.19
C VAL A 194 0.23 -29.33 4.51
N GLY A 195 0.18 -29.00 5.78
CA GLY A 195 0.31 -27.61 6.21
C GLY A 195 0.94 -27.51 7.57
N PHE A 196 1.85 -26.55 7.70
CA PHE A 196 2.52 -26.23 8.95
C PHE A 196 1.65 -25.28 9.77
N PHE A 197 1.65 -25.43 11.09
CA PHE A 197 0.96 -24.53 11.99
C PHE A 197 1.75 -24.24 13.27
N ILE A 198 1.43 -23.11 13.90
CA ILE A 198 1.76 -22.81 15.29
C ILE A 198 0.43 -22.62 16.02
N GLN A 199 0.24 -23.30 17.14
CA GLN A 199 -1.07 -23.37 17.78
C GLN A 199 -1.03 -23.35 19.30
N SER A 200 -2.18 -23.02 19.89
CA SER A 200 -2.45 -23.21 21.31
C SER A 200 -3.39 -24.40 21.53
N SER A 201 -3.50 -24.85 22.77
CA SER A 201 -4.43 -25.89 23.19
C SER A 201 -5.86 -25.36 23.18
N GLU A 202 -6.85 -26.23 22.96
CA GLU A 202 -8.27 -25.85 23.03
C GLU A 202 -8.69 -25.37 24.43
N ALA A 203 -7.91 -25.68 25.46
CA ALA A 203 -8.12 -25.17 26.82
C ALA A 203 -7.60 -23.73 27.01
N ASN A 204 -6.66 -23.29 26.15
CA ASN A 204 -5.99 -22.00 26.21
C ASN A 204 -6.11 -21.27 24.85
N THR A 205 -7.35 -21.11 24.37
CA THR A 205 -7.61 -20.29 23.19
C THR A 205 -7.20 -18.84 23.42
N VAL A 206 -6.74 -18.18 22.37
CA VAL A 206 -6.38 -16.76 22.38
C VAL A 206 -7.61 -15.93 21.98
N ASP A 207 -8.00 -15.00 22.84
CA ASP A 207 -8.93 -13.93 22.47
C ASP A 207 -8.15 -12.86 21.71
N ALA A 208 -8.27 -12.90 20.38
CA ALA A 208 -7.64 -11.98 19.46
C ALA A 208 -8.59 -10.83 19.04
N SER A 209 -9.67 -10.58 19.77
CA SER A 209 -10.67 -9.55 19.41
C SER A 209 -10.07 -8.14 19.33
N ALA A 210 -9.04 -7.85 20.13
CA ALA A 210 -8.31 -6.57 20.08
C ALA A 210 -7.55 -6.34 18.76
N TYR A 211 -7.35 -7.40 17.97
CA TYR A 211 -6.68 -7.34 16.67
C TYR A 211 -7.68 -7.26 15.50
N ALA A 212 -8.99 -7.17 15.78
CA ALA A 212 -9.97 -6.83 14.76
C ALA A 212 -9.59 -5.54 14.01
N GLY A 213 -9.75 -5.54 12.68
CA GLY A 213 -9.30 -4.44 11.82
C GLY A 213 -7.78 -4.40 11.58
N GLY A 214 -7.00 -5.26 12.24
CA GLY A 214 -5.55 -5.31 12.16
C GLY A 214 -5.03 -6.26 11.08
N ASN A 215 -3.78 -6.69 11.24
CA ASN A 215 -3.11 -7.57 10.29
C ASN A 215 -2.39 -8.73 10.98
N ILE A 216 -2.30 -9.86 10.28
CA ILE A 216 -1.28 -10.87 10.55
C ILE A 216 -0.08 -10.53 9.68
N VAL A 217 1.09 -10.36 10.29
CA VAL A 217 2.33 -9.99 9.61
C VAL A 217 3.39 -11.04 9.88
N PHE A 218 4.07 -11.47 8.83
CA PHE A 218 5.20 -12.39 8.92
C PHE A 218 6.16 -12.16 7.76
N ASP A 219 7.41 -12.54 7.94
CA ASP A 219 8.41 -12.54 6.88
C ASP A 219 8.54 -13.95 6.29
N ILE A 220 8.66 -14.05 4.97
CA ILE A 220 8.82 -15.31 4.24
C ILE A 220 9.97 -15.24 3.23
N LEU A 221 10.71 -16.33 3.10
CA LEU A 221 11.74 -16.53 2.07
C LEU A 221 11.57 -17.91 1.45
N VAL A 222 11.55 -17.98 0.11
CA VAL A 222 11.59 -19.26 -0.61
C VAL A 222 13.04 -19.64 -0.85
N VAL A 223 13.48 -20.74 -0.23
CA VAL A 223 14.83 -21.28 -0.42
C VAL A 223 14.89 -22.08 -1.72
N SER A 224 13.84 -22.86 -2.01
CA SER A 224 13.70 -23.60 -3.27
C SER A 224 12.25 -24.02 -3.50
N GLY A 225 11.87 -24.22 -4.77
CA GLY A 225 10.54 -24.70 -5.13
C GLY A 225 9.58 -23.57 -5.50
N ASN A 226 8.29 -23.79 -5.26
CA ASN A 226 7.23 -22.87 -5.65
C ASN A 226 7.09 -21.73 -4.63
N SER A 227 6.68 -20.55 -5.12
CA SER A 227 6.49 -19.36 -4.29
C SER A 227 5.03 -19.02 -4.03
N ASN A 228 4.06 -19.75 -4.59
CA ASN A 228 2.64 -19.57 -4.26
C ASN A 228 2.31 -20.22 -2.93
N PHE A 229 1.68 -19.45 -2.05
CA PHE A 229 1.28 -19.92 -0.73
C PHE A 229 -0.21 -19.72 -0.50
N SER A 230 -0.73 -20.56 0.37
CA SER A 230 -2.04 -20.38 0.99
C SER A 230 -1.87 -20.44 2.50
N MET A 231 -2.75 -19.75 3.20
CA MET A 231 -2.80 -19.79 4.65
C MET A 231 -4.24 -19.83 5.14
N LYS A 232 -4.41 -20.13 6.42
CA LYS A 232 -5.66 -19.95 7.15
C LYS A 232 -5.36 -19.71 8.62
N ILE A 233 -6.39 -19.31 9.34
CA ILE A 233 -6.41 -19.34 10.80
C ILE A 233 -7.61 -20.15 11.23
N ASP A 234 -7.34 -21.15 12.06
CA ASP A 234 -8.35 -21.94 12.75
C ASP A 234 -8.63 -21.35 14.15
N CYS A 235 -9.88 -21.55 14.54
CA CYS A 235 -10.45 -21.31 15.85
C CYS A 235 -11.11 -22.62 16.30
N VAL A 236 -11.51 -22.75 17.57
CA VAL A 236 -12.07 -24.02 18.06
C VAL A 236 -13.27 -24.45 17.21
N TYR A 237 -13.20 -25.69 16.68
CA TYR A 237 -14.17 -26.28 15.76
C TYR A 237 -15.63 -26.04 16.22
N PRO A 238 -16.56 -25.68 15.31
CA PRO A 238 -16.48 -25.71 13.84
C PRO A 238 -16.08 -24.36 13.20
N CYS A 239 -15.04 -23.70 13.71
CA CYS A 239 -14.64 -22.36 13.30
C CYS A 239 -13.33 -22.37 12.49
N THR A 240 -13.29 -21.68 11.36
CA THR A 240 -12.07 -21.49 10.54
C THR A 240 -12.24 -20.28 9.63
N SER A 241 -11.14 -19.59 9.31
CA SER A 241 -11.15 -18.50 8.31
C SER A 241 -11.41 -18.99 6.88
N GLY A 242 -11.40 -20.30 6.64
CA GLY A 242 -11.25 -20.85 5.31
C GLY A 242 -9.87 -20.58 4.72
N THR A 243 -9.64 -21.04 3.49
CA THR A 243 -8.34 -20.86 2.82
C THR A 243 -8.23 -19.45 2.24
N TYR A 244 -7.16 -18.75 2.60
CA TYR A 244 -6.77 -17.45 2.04
C TYR A 244 -5.55 -17.63 1.14
N SER A 245 -5.66 -17.25 -0.14
CA SER A 245 -4.54 -17.34 -1.09
C SER A 245 -3.63 -16.12 -0.96
N LEU A 246 -2.33 -16.37 -0.82
CA LEU A 246 -1.31 -15.31 -0.73
C LEU A 246 -0.68 -14.99 -2.08
N GLY A 247 -0.88 -15.85 -3.09
CA GLY A 247 -0.15 -15.78 -4.35
C GLY A 247 1.36 -15.99 -4.14
N SER A 248 2.15 -15.49 -5.09
CA SER A 248 3.61 -15.67 -5.09
C SER A 248 4.29 -14.77 -4.05
N LYS A 249 5.02 -15.36 -3.10
CA LYS A 249 5.74 -14.69 -2.01
C LYS A 249 7.17 -15.22 -1.84
N GLY A 250 8.08 -14.37 -1.40
CA GLY A 250 9.43 -14.73 -0.97
C GLY A 250 10.36 -15.26 -2.07
N ALA A 251 10.00 -15.14 -3.34
CA ALA A 251 10.75 -15.71 -4.47
C ALA A 251 12.08 -14.98 -4.77
N SER A 252 12.17 -13.70 -4.40
CA SER A 252 13.32 -12.83 -4.71
C SER A 252 14.13 -12.44 -3.46
N GLY A 253 13.93 -13.15 -2.35
CA GLY A 253 14.49 -12.80 -1.03
C GLY A 253 13.42 -12.77 0.05
N TRP A 254 13.81 -12.32 1.25
CA TRP A 254 12.89 -12.09 2.35
C TRP A 254 11.82 -11.06 1.95
N GLU A 255 10.56 -11.43 2.09
CA GLU A 255 9.39 -10.58 1.86
C GLU A 255 8.53 -10.52 3.11
N THR A 256 8.13 -9.33 3.53
CA THR A 256 7.11 -9.14 4.56
C THR A 256 5.73 -9.31 3.95
N VAL A 257 4.95 -10.25 4.50
CA VAL A 257 3.57 -10.54 4.12
C VAL A 257 2.65 -9.95 5.16
N THR A 258 1.64 -9.20 4.70
CA THR A 258 0.61 -8.59 5.53
C THR A 258 -0.75 -9.12 5.10
N VAL A 259 -1.49 -9.74 6.01
CA VAL A 259 -2.81 -10.32 5.77
C VAL A 259 -3.84 -9.62 6.65
N PRO A 260 -4.80 -8.89 6.07
CA PRO A 260 -5.85 -8.23 6.84
C PRO A 260 -6.70 -9.24 7.60
N ILE A 261 -6.80 -9.08 8.91
CA ILE A 261 -7.56 -9.99 9.79
C ILE A 261 -9.04 -10.03 9.37
N ASN A 262 -9.59 -8.91 8.91
CA ASN A 262 -10.98 -8.83 8.48
C ASN A 262 -11.31 -9.71 7.26
N ASN A 263 -10.33 -10.02 6.39
CA ASN A 263 -10.54 -11.00 5.32
C ASN A 263 -10.74 -12.41 5.89
N LEU A 264 -10.03 -12.74 6.97
CA LEU A 264 -10.12 -14.02 7.65
C LEU A 264 -11.42 -14.13 8.46
N VAL A 265 -11.83 -13.03 9.11
CA VAL A 265 -13.16 -12.92 9.77
C VAL A 265 -14.28 -13.09 8.75
N GLY A 266 -14.19 -12.43 7.59
CA GLY A 266 -15.14 -12.60 6.49
C GLY A 266 -15.24 -14.04 5.97
N GLY A 267 -14.16 -14.82 6.12
CA GLY A 267 -14.12 -16.25 5.80
C GLY A 267 -14.63 -17.19 6.91
N GLY A 268 -15.00 -16.67 8.08
CA GLY A 268 -15.59 -17.44 9.19
C GLY A 268 -14.76 -17.53 10.47
N LEU A 269 -13.64 -16.80 10.57
CA LEU A 269 -12.81 -16.73 11.78
C LEU A 269 -13.55 -16.01 12.93
N ASP A 270 -13.61 -16.66 14.09
CA ASP A 270 -14.07 -16.07 15.35
C ASP A 270 -12.85 -15.69 16.22
N LEU A 271 -12.63 -14.38 16.34
CA LEU A 271 -11.48 -13.83 17.06
C LEU A 271 -11.51 -14.09 18.58
N SER A 272 -12.67 -14.42 19.17
CA SER A 272 -12.78 -14.63 20.61
C SER A 272 -12.18 -15.97 21.08
N LYS A 273 -11.85 -16.88 20.15
CA LYS A 273 -11.45 -18.26 20.43
C LYS A 273 -10.48 -18.83 19.39
N VAL A 274 -9.50 -18.02 18.98
CA VAL A 274 -8.44 -18.42 18.06
C VAL A 274 -7.57 -19.50 18.73
N ASN A 275 -7.23 -20.56 18.02
CA ASN A 275 -6.32 -21.59 18.53
C ASN A 275 -5.10 -21.83 17.62
N THR A 276 -4.98 -21.11 16.51
CA THR A 276 -3.79 -21.14 15.66
C THR A 276 -3.26 -19.74 15.43
N GLY A 277 -1.95 -19.54 15.60
CA GLY A 277 -1.30 -18.26 15.31
C GLY A 277 -1.03 -18.09 13.83
N ILE A 278 -0.80 -19.20 13.13
CA ILE A 278 -0.69 -19.30 11.68
C ILE A 278 -0.90 -20.76 11.25
N VAL A 279 -1.55 -20.98 10.11
CA VAL A 279 -1.49 -22.23 9.33
C VAL A 279 -1.10 -21.88 7.91
N ILE A 280 -0.02 -22.45 7.37
CA ILE A 280 0.53 -22.05 6.06
C ILE A 280 1.11 -23.24 5.29
N TRP A 281 0.95 -23.22 3.97
CA TRP A 281 1.50 -24.23 3.07
C TRP A 281 1.77 -23.66 1.67
N ALA A 282 2.75 -24.25 0.99
CA ALA A 282 2.99 -23.97 -0.43
C ALA A 282 1.90 -24.64 -1.28
N SER A 283 1.39 -23.93 -2.29
CA SER A 283 0.39 -24.46 -3.21
C SER A 283 0.92 -25.64 -4.04
N GLN A 284 2.22 -25.65 -4.32
CA GLN A 284 2.89 -26.82 -4.90
C GLN A 284 3.57 -27.64 -3.81
N LEU A 285 3.04 -28.85 -3.61
CA LEU A 285 3.33 -29.71 -2.47
C LEU A 285 4.59 -30.58 -2.65
N THR A 286 5.43 -30.29 -3.66
CA THR A 286 6.61 -31.10 -4.01
C THR A 286 7.91 -30.34 -3.81
N SER A 287 8.73 -30.78 -2.85
CA SER A 287 10.11 -30.31 -2.63
C SER A 287 10.27 -28.79 -2.41
N THR A 288 9.19 -28.11 -2.00
CA THR A 288 9.23 -26.70 -1.64
C THR A 288 9.88 -26.53 -0.25
N VAL A 289 10.84 -25.63 -0.16
CA VAL A 289 11.53 -25.24 1.08
C VAL A 289 11.38 -23.74 1.23
N PHE A 290 10.82 -23.32 2.37
CA PHE A 290 10.64 -21.92 2.69
C PHE A 290 10.93 -21.66 4.16
N GLN A 291 11.24 -20.41 4.49
CA GLN A 291 11.56 -19.95 5.83
C GLN A 291 10.56 -18.88 6.26
N LEU A 292 10.26 -18.85 7.55
CA LEU A 292 9.37 -17.90 8.20
C LEU A 292 10.09 -17.23 9.38
N ASP A 293 9.76 -15.95 9.59
CA ASP A 293 10.24 -15.17 10.73
C ASP A 293 9.23 -14.06 11.10
N ASN A 294 9.38 -13.45 12.28
CA ASN A 294 8.59 -12.30 12.75
C ASN A 294 7.06 -12.44 12.62
N ILE A 295 6.53 -13.62 12.92
CA ILE A 295 5.09 -13.91 12.82
C ILE A 295 4.38 -13.26 14.00
N ARG A 296 3.46 -12.34 13.72
CA ARG A 296 2.71 -11.58 14.73
C ARG A 296 1.36 -11.10 14.22
N TRP A 297 0.49 -10.77 15.16
CA TRP A 297 -0.78 -10.10 14.92
C TRP A 297 -0.64 -8.66 15.41
N GLU A 298 -0.85 -7.71 14.52
CA GLU A 298 -0.78 -6.28 14.80
C GLU A 298 -2.19 -5.74 15.02
N MET A 299 -2.36 -4.92 16.07
CA MET A 299 -3.68 -4.37 16.40
C MET A 299 -4.20 -3.48 15.28
N GLY A 300 -5.51 -3.55 15.05
CA GLY A 300 -6.25 -2.60 14.22
C GLY A 300 -7.00 -1.57 15.06
N ASP A 301 -7.95 -0.90 14.44
CA ASP A 301 -8.86 0.04 15.11
C ASP A 301 -9.95 -0.66 15.97
N GLY A 302 -9.94 -1.99 16.05
CA GLY A 302 -10.94 -2.79 16.75
C GLY A 302 -12.22 -3.03 15.95
N SER A 303 -12.28 -2.64 14.66
CA SER A 303 -13.46 -2.79 13.82
C SER A 303 -13.49 -4.16 13.11
N THR A 304 -14.51 -4.96 13.39
CA THR A 304 -14.86 -6.16 12.60
C THR A 304 -15.68 -5.83 11.36
N ASP A 305 -16.27 -4.65 11.31
CA ASP A 305 -16.89 -4.12 10.11
C ASP A 305 -15.74 -3.60 9.24
N GLY A 306 -15.63 -4.08 8.00
CA GLY A 306 -14.57 -3.71 7.05
C GLY A 306 -14.59 -2.24 6.61
N GLY A 307 -14.74 -1.30 7.53
CA GLY A 307 -15.01 0.10 7.26
C GLY A 307 -14.54 1.05 8.37
N THR A 308 -13.23 1.06 8.66
CA THR A 308 -12.37 2.24 8.91
C THR A 308 -10.91 1.73 8.96
N ASP A 309 -10.07 1.93 7.95
CA ASP A 309 -9.28 3.13 7.61
C ASP A 309 -8.11 3.43 8.57
N THR A 310 -6.92 2.90 8.27
CA THR A 310 -5.59 3.59 8.44
C THR A 310 -4.41 2.83 7.80
N GLY A 311 -4.58 1.58 7.32
CA GLY A 311 -3.52 0.90 6.58
C GLY A 311 -3.26 1.55 5.22
N PRO A 312 -2.00 1.69 4.76
CA PRO A 312 -1.72 2.19 3.41
C PRO A 312 -2.37 1.27 2.38
N ALA A 313 -2.90 1.84 1.29
CA ALA A 313 -3.33 1.05 0.15
C ALA A 313 -2.11 0.28 -0.41
N VAL A 314 -2.30 -1.00 -0.72
CA VAL A 314 -1.24 -1.89 -1.22
C VAL A 314 -1.55 -2.23 -2.68
N ASP A 315 -0.54 -2.09 -3.54
CA ASP A 315 -0.64 -2.48 -4.94
C ASP A 315 -0.98 -3.98 -5.05
N TYR A 316 -2.04 -4.30 -5.79
CA TYR A 316 -2.44 -5.66 -6.09
C TYR A 316 -2.10 -6.01 -7.55
N THR A 317 -1.70 -7.26 -7.81
CA THR A 317 -1.44 -7.77 -9.17
C THR A 317 -2.07 -9.16 -9.30
N SER A 318 -2.73 -9.43 -10.43
CA SER A 318 -3.34 -10.73 -10.70
C SER A 318 -2.34 -11.73 -11.28
N PRO A 319 -2.62 -13.05 -11.14
CA PRO A 319 -1.89 -14.10 -11.85
C PRO A 319 -1.79 -13.84 -13.36
N THR A 320 -0.68 -14.28 -13.97
CA THR A 320 -0.48 -14.24 -15.42
C THR A 320 -1.05 -15.46 -16.15
N SER A 321 -1.63 -16.42 -15.42
CA SER A 321 -2.22 -17.65 -15.94
C SER A 321 -3.21 -18.25 -14.94
N TYR A 322 -4.20 -18.98 -15.45
CA TYR A 322 -5.19 -19.70 -14.66
C TYR A 322 -5.32 -21.13 -15.18
N ASP A 323 -5.48 -22.10 -14.28
CA ASP A 323 -5.60 -23.52 -14.66
C ASP A 323 -6.80 -23.72 -15.59
N GLY A 324 -6.56 -24.32 -16.76
CA GLY A 324 -7.58 -24.57 -17.78
C GLY A 324 -7.98 -23.36 -18.61
N TYR A 325 -7.25 -22.23 -18.50
CA TYR A 325 -7.46 -21.04 -19.32
C TYR A 325 -6.20 -20.65 -20.10
N ASN A 326 -6.38 -20.18 -21.32
CA ASN A 326 -5.35 -19.53 -22.13
C ASN A 326 -5.50 -18.01 -22.11
N LEU A 327 -4.39 -17.27 -22.02
CA LEU A 327 -4.37 -15.84 -22.32
C LEU A 327 -4.59 -15.66 -23.83
N VAL A 328 -5.76 -15.15 -24.22
CA VAL A 328 -6.15 -15.00 -25.64
C VAL A 328 -5.94 -13.59 -26.16
N TRP A 329 -5.94 -12.59 -25.28
CA TRP A 329 -5.66 -11.20 -25.64
C TRP A 329 -5.16 -10.41 -24.42
N SER A 330 -4.23 -9.49 -24.64
CA SER A 330 -3.87 -8.49 -23.66
C SER A 330 -3.38 -7.19 -24.29
N ASP A 331 -3.43 -6.12 -23.50
CA ASP A 331 -2.68 -4.89 -23.73
C ASP A 331 -1.96 -4.52 -22.43
N GLU A 332 -0.63 -4.56 -22.46
CA GLU A 332 0.26 -4.30 -21.33
C GLU A 332 0.84 -2.86 -21.38
N PHE A 333 0.39 -2.04 -22.34
CA PHE A 333 0.77 -0.63 -22.51
C PHE A 333 2.29 -0.33 -22.48
N ASN A 334 3.12 -1.31 -22.84
CA ASN A 334 4.60 -1.21 -22.86
C ASN A 334 5.16 -0.29 -23.96
N GLY A 335 4.30 0.24 -24.83
CA GLY A 335 4.67 1.15 -25.91
C GLY A 335 4.94 2.58 -25.44
N SER A 336 5.07 3.50 -26.40
CA SER A 336 5.15 4.95 -26.16
C SER A 336 3.92 5.71 -26.66
N SER A 337 2.92 4.99 -27.17
CA SER A 337 1.66 5.52 -27.67
C SER A 337 0.57 4.47 -27.54
N VAL A 338 -0.69 4.91 -27.61
CA VAL A 338 -1.84 4.01 -27.69
C VAL A 338 -1.70 3.12 -28.93
N ASN A 339 -1.90 1.81 -28.75
CA ASN A 339 -1.93 0.88 -29.87
C ASN A 339 -3.22 1.08 -30.69
N THR A 340 -3.08 1.65 -31.89
CA THR A 340 -4.22 1.93 -32.76
C THR A 340 -4.83 0.68 -33.39
N ASP A 341 -4.18 -0.48 -33.35
CA ASP A 341 -4.77 -1.76 -33.76
C ASP A 341 -5.73 -2.31 -32.70
N ASN A 342 -5.62 -1.82 -31.45
CA ASN A 342 -6.52 -2.17 -30.35
C ASN A 342 -7.57 -1.06 -30.12
N TRP A 343 -7.17 0.21 -30.05
CA TRP A 343 -7.99 1.28 -29.49
C TRP A 343 -8.31 2.41 -30.46
N THR A 344 -9.51 2.95 -30.35
CA THR A 344 -9.99 4.18 -31.00
C THR A 344 -10.44 5.18 -29.94
N HIS A 345 -10.04 6.44 -30.05
CA HIS A 345 -10.59 7.51 -29.20
C HIS A 345 -11.96 7.95 -29.70
N GLU A 346 -12.93 8.01 -28.80
CA GLU A 346 -14.16 8.78 -29.03
C GLU A 346 -13.89 10.26 -28.79
N ILE A 347 -14.46 11.10 -29.66
CA ILE A 347 -14.20 12.54 -29.69
C ILE A 347 -15.51 13.29 -29.54
N GLY A 348 -15.52 14.30 -28.68
CA GLY A 348 -16.67 15.18 -28.46
C GLY A 348 -17.36 14.98 -27.12
N ASP A 349 -18.52 15.60 -27.01
CA ASP A 349 -19.41 15.60 -25.86
C ASP A 349 -20.72 14.82 -26.15
N GLY A 350 -20.67 13.93 -27.15
CA GLY A 350 -21.79 13.11 -27.62
C GLY A 350 -22.81 13.84 -28.51
N CYS A 351 -22.76 15.17 -28.62
CA CYS A 351 -23.72 15.92 -29.45
C CYS A 351 -23.58 15.60 -30.95
N ASN A 352 -22.39 15.22 -31.41
CA ASN A 352 -22.12 14.80 -32.79
C ASN A 352 -22.89 13.51 -33.19
N VAL A 353 -23.36 12.74 -32.22
CA VAL A 353 -24.16 11.52 -32.42
C VAL A 353 -25.57 11.65 -31.81
N ASN A 354 -26.04 12.88 -31.60
CA ASN A 354 -27.34 13.20 -30.97
C ASN A 354 -27.50 12.63 -29.54
N LEU A 355 -26.40 12.41 -28.84
CA LEU A 355 -26.36 11.93 -27.46
C LEU A 355 -25.57 12.92 -26.59
N CYS A 356 -25.96 14.20 -26.63
CA CYS A 356 -25.30 15.27 -25.88
C CYS A 356 -25.14 14.91 -24.40
N GLY A 357 -23.94 15.16 -23.84
CA GLY A 357 -23.59 14.75 -22.48
C GLY A 357 -23.57 13.22 -22.32
N TRP A 358 -23.30 12.50 -23.41
CA TRP A 358 -23.24 11.04 -23.52
C TRP A 358 -24.44 10.28 -22.93
N GLY A 359 -25.59 10.95 -22.84
CA GLY A 359 -26.84 10.39 -22.32
C GLY A 359 -26.99 10.51 -20.79
N ASN A 360 -25.95 10.99 -20.10
CA ASN A 360 -25.90 11.06 -18.63
C ASN A 360 -25.67 12.49 -18.11
N ASN A 361 -25.84 13.51 -18.96
CA ASN A 361 -25.53 14.92 -18.64
C ASN A 361 -24.05 15.15 -18.26
N GLU A 362 -23.15 14.39 -18.88
CA GLU A 362 -21.69 14.54 -18.74
C GLU A 362 -21.22 15.93 -19.24
N LEU A 363 -20.17 16.47 -18.61
CA LEU A 363 -19.69 17.84 -18.81
C LEU A 363 -18.36 17.94 -19.56
N GLU A 364 -17.64 16.84 -19.75
CA GLU A 364 -16.38 16.81 -20.49
C GLU A 364 -16.55 16.85 -22.00
N TYR A 365 -15.46 17.18 -22.68
CA TYR A 365 -15.26 16.94 -24.09
C TYR A 365 -14.14 15.90 -24.23
N TYR A 366 -14.44 14.71 -24.77
CA TYR A 366 -13.44 13.66 -24.98
C TYR A 366 -12.49 13.99 -26.14
N ARG A 367 -11.19 13.75 -25.92
CA ARG A 367 -10.10 14.03 -26.87
C ARG A 367 -8.98 13.00 -26.75
N SER A 368 -8.17 12.88 -27.80
CA SER A 368 -6.99 12.01 -27.79
C SER A 368 -5.84 12.55 -26.92
N GLU A 369 -5.73 13.87 -26.80
CA GLU A 369 -4.65 14.60 -26.13
C GLU A 369 -4.70 14.50 -24.60
N ASN A 370 -5.74 13.87 -24.09
CA ASN A 370 -5.94 13.55 -22.68
C ASN A 370 -5.45 12.13 -22.35
N THR A 371 -4.93 11.38 -23.33
CA THR A 371 -4.32 10.06 -23.12
C THR A 371 -2.81 10.09 -23.37
N SER A 372 -2.03 9.43 -22.50
CA SER A 372 -0.62 9.13 -22.74
C SER A 372 -0.32 7.66 -22.44
N VAL A 373 0.68 7.10 -23.12
CA VAL A 373 1.23 5.77 -22.80
C VAL A 373 2.72 5.90 -22.57
N ALA A 374 3.19 5.52 -21.38
CA ALA A 374 4.59 5.53 -21.02
C ALA A 374 4.84 4.59 -19.83
N ASN A 375 6.04 4.00 -19.77
CA ASN A 375 6.49 3.16 -18.65
C ASN A 375 5.54 1.99 -18.30
N GLY A 376 4.94 1.35 -19.32
CA GLY A 376 3.99 0.26 -19.10
C GLY A 376 2.58 0.70 -18.69
N LEU A 377 2.29 2.00 -18.66
CA LEU A 377 1.00 2.52 -18.22
C LEU A 377 0.30 3.31 -19.32
N LEU A 378 -0.99 3.04 -19.52
CA LEU A 378 -1.91 3.99 -20.14
C LEU A 378 -2.45 4.92 -19.06
N THR A 379 -2.41 6.24 -19.31
CA THR A 379 -2.97 7.24 -18.40
C THR A 379 -4.01 8.07 -19.13
N ILE A 380 -5.25 8.09 -18.63
CA ILE A 380 -6.29 9.05 -19.02
C ILE A 380 -6.27 10.20 -18.02
N THR A 381 -6.22 11.43 -18.50
CA THR A 381 -6.17 12.64 -17.67
C THR A 381 -7.39 13.51 -17.92
N ALA A 382 -8.28 13.63 -16.94
CA ALA A 382 -9.34 14.63 -16.92
C ALA A 382 -8.77 15.99 -16.49
N LYS A 383 -9.05 17.05 -17.26
CA LYS A 383 -8.52 18.41 -17.03
C LYS A 383 -9.67 19.41 -16.97
N GLN A 384 -9.50 20.44 -16.14
CA GLN A 384 -10.33 21.64 -16.20
C GLN A 384 -9.72 22.61 -17.21
N GLU A 385 -10.22 22.56 -18.45
CA GLU A 385 -9.82 23.46 -19.53
C GLU A 385 -10.99 23.70 -20.49
N SER A 386 -11.05 24.90 -21.08
CA SER A 386 -12.09 25.22 -22.05
C SER A 386 -11.76 24.63 -23.43
N PHE A 387 -12.60 23.72 -23.91
CA PHE A 387 -12.49 23.17 -25.26
C PHE A 387 -13.87 22.77 -25.81
N GLY A 388 -14.12 23.00 -27.10
CA GLY A 388 -15.34 22.53 -27.76
C GLY A 388 -16.65 23.00 -27.12
N GLY A 389 -16.65 24.14 -26.42
CA GLY A 389 -17.82 24.64 -25.69
C GLY A 389 -18.04 24.03 -24.30
N ARG A 390 -17.14 23.15 -23.85
CA ARG A 390 -17.12 22.54 -22.51
C ARG A 390 -16.00 23.13 -21.66
N SER A 391 -16.11 22.96 -20.34
CA SER A 391 -15.15 23.45 -19.33
C SER A 391 -14.19 22.37 -18.83
N TYR A 392 -14.35 21.13 -19.30
CA TYR A 392 -13.54 19.99 -18.93
C TYR A 392 -13.19 19.18 -20.17
N THR A 393 -12.01 18.56 -20.18
CA THR A 393 -11.59 17.61 -21.21
C THR A 393 -11.17 16.29 -20.55
N SER A 394 -11.32 15.20 -21.27
CA SER A 394 -10.91 13.86 -20.83
C SER A 394 -10.68 12.95 -22.05
N SER A 395 -10.53 11.65 -21.85
CA SER A 395 -10.53 10.66 -22.93
C SER A 395 -11.54 9.55 -22.70
N ARG A 396 -12.06 9.02 -23.81
CA ARG A 396 -12.83 7.77 -23.89
C ARG A 396 -12.23 6.93 -25.01
N LEU A 397 -11.78 5.73 -24.71
CA LEU A 397 -11.20 4.80 -25.67
C LEU A 397 -12.12 3.58 -25.81
N LYS A 398 -12.21 3.03 -27.01
CA LYS A 398 -12.95 1.80 -27.30
C LYS A 398 -12.22 0.88 -28.25
N THR A 399 -12.49 -0.42 -28.15
CA THR A 399 -12.01 -1.46 -29.07
C THR A 399 -13.00 -1.78 -30.20
N GLU A 400 -14.11 -1.04 -30.29
CA GLU A 400 -15.13 -1.19 -31.33
C GLU A 400 -14.51 -1.20 -32.74
N GLY A 401 -14.90 -2.19 -33.54
CA GLY A 401 -14.40 -2.41 -34.90
C GLY A 401 -12.99 -3.00 -34.97
N LYS A 402 -12.38 -3.35 -33.83
CA LYS A 402 -10.99 -3.83 -33.74
C LYS A 402 -10.86 -5.14 -32.98
N LYS A 403 -11.40 -5.20 -31.76
CA LYS A 403 -11.36 -6.37 -30.88
C LYS A 403 -12.73 -6.60 -30.28
N PHE A 404 -13.15 -7.86 -30.29
CA PHE A 404 -14.43 -8.32 -29.77
C PHE A 404 -14.22 -9.61 -29.00
N PHE A 405 -14.97 -9.78 -27.93
CA PHE A 405 -14.79 -10.87 -26.99
C PHE A 405 -16.14 -11.40 -26.52
N THR A 406 -16.24 -12.73 -26.42
CA THR A 406 -17.34 -13.42 -25.78
C THR A 406 -16.78 -14.37 -24.75
N TYR A 407 -17.24 -14.26 -23.51
CA TYR A 407 -16.80 -15.06 -22.36
C TYR A 407 -15.31 -14.96 -22.02
N GLY A 408 -14.97 -15.42 -20.83
CA GLY A 408 -13.63 -15.50 -20.30
C GLY A 408 -13.48 -14.80 -18.96
N ARG A 409 -12.29 -14.94 -18.39
CA ARG A 409 -11.83 -14.13 -17.27
C ARG A 409 -11.16 -12.87 -17.80
N ILE A 410 -11.59 -11.72 -17.34
CA ILE A 410 -10.98 -10.43 -17.66
C ILE A 410 -10.37 -9.87 -16.38
N ASP A 411 -9.09 -9.49 -16.44
CA ASP A 411 -8.43 -8.75 -15.37
C ASP A 411 -7.97 -7.38 -15.90
N ILE A 412 -8.35 -6.31 -15.22
CA ILE A 412 -7.89 -4.95 -15.51
C ILE A 412 -7.20 -4.40 -14.27
N ARG A 413 -5.88 -4.16 -14.36
CA ARG A 413 -5.13 -3.53 -13.27
C ARG A 413 -5.10 -2.02 -13.46
N ALA A 414 -5.73 -1.29 -12.55
CA ALA A 414 -5.83 0.16 -12.64
C ALA A 414 -5.79 0.85 -11.28
N LYS A 415 -5.38 2.11 -11.28
CA LYS A 415 -5.49 3.06 -10.17
C LYS A 415 -6.39 4.20 -10.59
N LEU A 416 -7.39 4.52 -9.77
CA LEU A 416 -8.48 5.41 -10.15
C LEU A 416 -8.22 6.88 -9.76
N PRO A 417 -8.94 7.84 -10.36
CA PRO A 417 -9.00 9.21 -9.87
C PRO A 417 -9.92 9.35 -8.65
N LYS A 418 -9.96 10.55 -8.06
CA LYS A 418 -10.88 10.90 -6.96
C LYS A 418 -11.42 12.33 -7.10
N GLY A 419 -12.35 12.70 -6.23
CA GLY A 419 -12.92 14.05 -6.17
C GLY A 419 -14.34 14.14 -6.74
N GLN A 420 -15.12 15.06 -6.19
CA GLN A 420 -16.53 15.23 -6.52
C GLN A 420 -16.71 15.46 -8.03
N GLY A 421 -17.68 14.76 -8.62
CA GLY A 421 -17.98 14.88 -10.05
C GLY A 421 -17.08 14.07 -10.97
N ILE A 422 -16.14 13.29 -10.46
CA ILE A 422 -15.25 12.44 -11.27
C ILE A 422 -15.82 11.03 -11.35
N TRP A 423 -15.90 10.47 -12.55
CA TRP A 423 -16.54 9.17 -12.82
C TRP A 423 -15.68 8.34 -13.78
N PRO A 424 -14.67 7.59 -13.26
CA PRO A 424 -13.94 6.61 -14.05
C PRO A 424 -14.78 5.36 -14.32
N ALA A 425 -14.64 4.79 -15.51
CA ALA A 425 -15.29 3.54 -15.89
C ALA A 425 -14.37 2.65 -16.74
N LEU A 426 -14.44 1.35 -16.48
CA LEU A 426 -13.88 0.25 -17.27
C LEU A 426 -15.03 -0.72 -17.57
N TRP A 427 -15.42 -0.83 -18.83
CA TRP A 427 -16.72 -1.40 -19.17
C TRP A 427 -16.74 -1.95 -20.59
N MET A 428 -17.86 -2.54 -20.98
CA MET A 428 -18.03 -3.20 -22.26
C MET A 428 -19.43 -2.93 -22.83
N LEU A 429 -19.53 -2.84 -24.16
CA LEU A 429 -20.81 -2.78 -24.88
C LEU A 429 -20.90 -3.87 -25.94
N GLY A 430 -22.12 -4.36 -26.20
CA GLY A 430 -22.35 -5.34 -27.26
C GLY A 430 -21.97 -4.81 -28.64
N GLU A 431 -21.29 -5.63 -29.43
CA GLU A 431 -20.83 -5.32 -30.79
C GLU A 431 -21.99 -4.92 -31.72
N ASN A 432 -23.16 -5.51 -31.50
CA ASN A 432 -24.36 -5.25 -32.28
C ASN A 432 -25.09 -3.94 -31.89
N ILE A 433 -24.48 -3.03 -31.12
CA ILE A 433 -25.09 -1.76 -30.69
C ILE A 433 -25.59 -0.90 -31.85
N SER A 434 -24.91 -0.92 -32.99
CA SER A 434 -25.35 -0.19 -34.19
C SER A 434 -26.61 -0.79 -34.85
N GLU A 435 -26.92 -2.06 -34.57
CA GLU A 435 -28.07 -2.77 -35.13
C GLU A 435 -29.31 -2.67 -34.24
N VAL A 436 -29.13 -2.81 -32.92
CA VAL A 436 -30.26 -2.93 -31.97
C VAL A 436 -30.39 -1.76 -31.00
N SER A 437 -29.39 -0.86 -30.96
CA SER A 437 -29.26 0.23 -29.99
C SER A 437 -29.15 -0.23 -28.53
N TRP A 438 -28.68 0.66 -27.68
CA TRP A 438 -28.75 0.49 -26.24
C TRP A 438 -30.20 0.66 -25.75
N PRO A 439 -30.68 -0.10 -24.75
CA PRO A 439 -29.96 -1.10 -23.94
C PRO A 439 -29.97 -2.52 -24.51
N ALA A 440 -30.61 -2.76 -25.65
CA ALA A 440 -30.79 -4.11 -26.23
C ALA A 440 -29.49 -4.75 -26.74
N SER A 441 -28.43 -3.96 -26.89
CA SER A 441 -27.08 -4.47 -27.16
C SER A 441 -26.40 -5.09 -25.96
N GLY A 442 -26.86 -4.77 -24.74
CA GLY A 442 -26.19 -5.12 -23.50
C GLY A 442 -25.00 -4.21 -23.18
N GLU A 443 -24.72 -4.11 -21.89
CA GLU A 443 -23.60 -3.38 -21.28
C GLU A 443 -23.12 -4.16 -20.06
N ILE A 444 -21.80 -4.29 -19.91
CA ILE A 444 -21.15 -4.91 -18.75
C ILE A 444 -20.15 -3.92 -18.18
N ASP A 445 -20.48 -3.36 -17.03
CA ASP A 445 -19.60 -2.48 -16.27
C ASP A 445 -18.74 -3.34 -15.35
N ILE A 446 -17.47 -3.51 -15.71
CA ILE A 446 -16.50 -4.27 -14.90
C ILE A 446 -16.14 -3.46 -13.66
N MET A 447 -15.98 -2.16 -13.83
CA MET A 447 -15.72 -1.20 -12.77
C MET A 447 -16.31 0.15 -13.14
N GLU A 448 -17.13 0.68 -12.24
CA GLU A 448 -17.36 2.12 -12.11
C GLU A 448 -17.04 2.57 -10.70
N MET A 449 -16.60 3.81 -10.56
CA MET A 449 -16.46 4.47 -9.27
C MET A 449 -17.00 5.89 -9.38
N VAL A 450 -17.43 6.46 -8.26
CA VAL A 450 -17.90 7.84 -8.24
C VAL A 450 -17.15 8.65 -7.20
N GLY A 451 -16.62 9.81 -7.59
CA GLY A 451 -15.81 10.61 -6.69
C GLY A 451 -16.63 11.54 -5.79
N GLY A 452 -16.01 12.02 -4.70
CA GLY A 452 -16.53 13.14 -3.90
C GLY A 452 -16.57 12.91 -2.39
N THR A 453 -16.92 11.71 -1.94
CA THR A 453 -16.81 11.36 -0.52
C THR A 453 -15.96 10.13 -0.36
N ILE A 454 -15.34 9.97 0.81
CA ILE A 454 -14.46 8.84 1.11
C ILE A 454 -15.14 7.49 0.82
N ASN A 455 -16.42 7.34 1.20
CA ASN A 455 -17.14 6.09 0.94
C ASN A 455 -17.30 5.82 -0.57
N ARG A 456 -17.55 6.84 -1.38
CA ARG A 456 -17.68 6.65 -2.83
C ARG A 456 -16.32 6.35 -3.47
N GLU A 457 -15.27 7.02 -3.02
CA GLU A 457 -13.89 6.87 -3.53
C GLU A 457 -13.21 5.56 -3.10
N LYS A 458 -13.76 4.88 -2.09
CA LYS A 458 -13.39 3.51 -1.68
C LYS A 458 -14.22 2.44 -2.39
N THR A 459 -15.30 2.81 -3.08
CA THR A 459 -16.30 1.85 -3.56
C THR A 459 -16.28 1.74 -5.07
N THR A 460 -16.08 0.51 -5.55
CA THR A 460 -16.28 0.13 -6.94
C THR A 460 -17.68 -0.47 -7.11
N HIS A 461 -18.24 -0.31 -8.30
CA HIS A 461 -19.52 -0.87 -8.74
C HIS A 461 -19.29 -1.76 -9.96
N GLY A 462 -20.03 -2.88 -10.01
CA GLY A 462 -20.10 -3.75 -11.18
C GLY A 462 -21.55 -3.98 -11.53
N THR A 463 -21.92 -3.73 -12.78
CA THR A 463 -23.33 -3.61 -13.21
C THR A 463 -23.51 -4.24 -14.59
N ILE A 464 -24.72 -4.72 -14.87
CA ILE A 464 -25.16 -4.97 -16.25
C ILE A 464 -26.38 -4.14 -16.60
N HIS A 465 -26.43 -3.63 -17.83
CA HIS A 465 -27.60 -2.98 -18.40
C HIS A 465 -28.13 -3.76 -19.59
N TYR A 466 -29.46 -3.83 -19.71
CA TYR A 466 -30.13 -4.74 -20.64
C TYR A 466 -31.55 -4.27 -20.95
N ALA A 467 -32.14 -4.83 -22.01
CA ALA A 467 -33.53 -4.60 -22.34
C ALA A 467 -34.42 -5.69 -21.74
N ASN A 468 -35.43 -5.31 -20.93
CA ASN A 468 -36.46 -6.27 -20.53
C ASN A 468 -37.36 -6.67 -21.70
N ALA A 469 -38.29 -7.60 -21.47
CA ALA A 469 -39.21 -8.08 -22.51
C ALA A 469 -40.08 -6.98 -23.18
N ALA A 470 -40.24 -5.82 -22.54
CA ALA A 470 -40.93 -4.65 -23.10
C ALA A 470 -39.99 -3.67 -23.83
N GLY A 471 -38.71 -4.01 -23.97
CA GLY A 471 -37.68 -3.15 -24.57
C GLY A 471 -37.24 -2.00 -23.68
N GLN A 472 -37.60 -2.01 -22.39
CA GLN A 472 -37.22 -0.96 -21.44
C GLN A 472 -35.88 -1.30 -20.80
N ARG A 473 -35.08 -0.28 -20.48
CA ARG A 473 -33.83 -0.44 -19.76
C ARG A 473 -34.08 -0.98 -18.36
N GLU A 474 -33.42 -2.07 -18.04
CA GLU A 474 -33.24 -2.58 -16.68
C GLU A 474 -31.74 -2.65 -16.35
N TYR A 475 -31.44 -2.79 -15.06
CA TYR A 475 -30.08 -3.00 -14.59
C TYR A 475 -30.02 -3.72 -13.26
N THR A 476 -28.92 -4.42 -13.02
CA THR A 476 -28.62 -5.09 -11.75
C THR A 476 -27.11 -5.10 -11.56
N GLY A 477 -26.67 -5.03 -10.32
CA GLY A 477 -25.26 -4.88 -10.00
C GLY A 477 -24.99 -5.03 -8.51
N GLY A 478 -23.70 -5.05 -8.20
CA GLY A 478 -23.18 -5.05 -6.84
C GLY A 478 -22.08 -4.02 -6.67
N SER A 479 -21.60 -3.89 -5.44
CA SER A 479 -20.54 -2.96 -5.11
C SER A 479 -19.60 -3.53 -4.09
N LYS A 480 -18.36 -3.04 -4.08
CA LYS A 480 -17.37 -3.39 -3.07
C LYS A 480 -16.57 -2.19 -2.63
N THR A 481 -16.42 -2.06 -1.33
CA THR A 481 -15.62 -1.02 -0.68
C THR A 481 -14.28 -1.63 -0.28
N VAL A 482 -13.16 -1.00 -0.67
CA VAL A 482 -11.84 -1.37 -0.14
C VAL A 482 -11.74 -1.02 1.33
N THR A 483 -11.06 -1.86 2.10
CA THR A 483 -10.88 -1.65 3.54
C THR A 483 -9.80 -0.60 3.82
N ASN A 484 -8.71 -0.62 3.05
CA ASN A 484 -7.51 0.23 3.24
C ASN A 484 -7.35 1.26 2.11
N GLY A 485 -7.08 2.51 2.48
CA GLY A 485 -6.92 3.63 1.55
C GLY A 485 -8.11 3.83 0.61
N LEU A 486 -7.87 4.57 -0.48
CA LEU A 486 -8.80 4.79 -1.58
C LEU A 486 -8.41 3.96 -2.80
N LEU A 487 -9.35 3.75 -3.73
CA LEU A 487 -9.07 3.18 -5.05
C LEU A 487 -8.10 4.05 -5.89
N ALA A 488 -7.82 5.27 -5.42
CA ALA A 488 -6.87 6.21 -6.01
C ALA A 488 -5.45 6.12 -5.42
N ASP A 489 -5.26 5.39 -4.32
CA ASP A 489 -3.99 5.39 -3.58
C ASP A 489 -3.07 4.24 -4.01
N ALA A 490 -3.61 3.15 -4.57
CA ALA A 490 -2.86 2.01 -5.10
C ALA A 490 -3.50 1.43 -6.36
N PHE A 491 -2.75 0.61 -7.10
CA PHE A 491 -3.31 -0.20 -8.17
C PHE A 491 -4.12 -1.37 -7.61
N HIS A 492 -5.33 -1.54 -8.12
CA HIS A 492 -6.20 -2.66 -7.85
C HIS A 492 -6.44 -3.46 -9.13
N VAL A 493 -6.88 -4.72 -9.00
CA VAL A 493 -7.36 -5.50 -10.13
C VAL A 493 -8.86 -5.66 -10.08
N TYR A 494 -9.52 -5.13 -11.10
CA TYR A 494 -10.95 -5.27 -11.34
C TYR A 494 -11.16 -6.41 -12.33
N SER A 495 -11.91 -7.43 -11.93
CA SER A 495 -12.10 -8.61 -12.78
C SER A 495 -13.55 -8.98 -12.97
N ILE A 496 -13.81 -9.63 -14.11
CA ILE A 496 -14.99 -10.49 -14.26
C ILE A 496 -14.63 -11.89 -14.70
N ASP A 497 -15.38 -12.88 -14.21
CA ASP A 497 -15.48 -14.20 -14.82
C ASP A 497 -16.84 -14.29 -15.53
N TRP A 498 -16.81 -14.24 -16.87
CA TRP A 498 -18.00 -14.28 -17.73
C TRP A 498 -18.08 -15.61 -18.46
N ASN A 499 -19.17 -16.36 -18.27
CA ASN A 499 -19.40 -17.64 -18.94
C ASN A 499 -20.84 -17.74 -19.47
N THR A 500 -21.22 -18.92 -19.96
CA THR A 500 -22.54 -19.15 -20.55
C THR A 500 -23.72 -19.09 -19.58
N THR A 501 -23.48 -18.99 -18.26
CA THR A 501 -24.55 -18.96 -17.26
C THR A 501 -24.53 -17.72 -16.39
N SER A 502 -23.36 -17.10 -16.19
CA SER A 502 -23.18 -16.03 -15.23
C SER A 502 -22.06 -15.07 -15.58
N ILE A 503 -22.12 -13.89 -14.97
CA ILE A 503 -21.00 -12.95 -14.85
C ILE A 503 -20.74 -12.77 -13.36
N ASN A 504 -19.48 -12.90 -12.94
CA ASN A 504 -19.06 -12.75 -11.55
C ASN A 504 -18.02 -11.64 -11.46
N TRP A 505 -18.17 -10.70 -10.52
CA TRP A 505 -17.26 -9.56 -10.37
C TRP A 505 -16.35 -9.72 -9.16
N TYR A 506 -15.10 -9.30 -9.32
CA TYR A 506 -14.06 -9.38 -8.31
C TYR A 506 -13.32 -8.05 -8.19
N LEU A 507 -12.91 -7.74 -6.96
CA LEU A 507 -11.89 -6.74 -6.68
C LEU A 507 -10.78 -7.44 -5.92
N ASP A 508 -9.56 -7.37 -6.46
CA ASP A 508 -8.34 -7.97 -5.90
C ASP A 508 -8.51 -9.48 -5.61
N GLY A 509 -9.10 -10.19 -6.58
CA GLY A 509 -9.36 -11.64 -6.51
C GLY A 509 -10.52 -12.05 -5.60
N VAL A 510 -11.14 -11.10 -4.88
CA VAL A 510 -12.25 -11.41 -3.97
C VAL A 510 -13.57 -10.98 -4.62
N GLN A 511 -14.43 -11.98 -4.85
CA GLN A 511 -15.74 -11.81 -5.48
C GLN A 511 -16.64 -10.91 -4.64
N PHE A 512 -17.42 -10.04 -5.28
CA PHE A 512 -18.41 -9.19 -4.60
C PHE A 512 -19.78 -9.18 -5.23
N HIS A 513 -19.90 -9.68 -6.47
CA HIS A 513 -21.18 -9.79 -7.15
C HIS A 513 -21.23 -11.00 -8.09
N SER A 514 -22.43 -11.47 -8.36
CA SER A 514 -22.73 -12.55 -9.31
C SER A 514 -24.10 -12.30 -9.88
N GLU A 515 -24.22 -12.38 -11.20
CA GLU A 515 -25.49 -12.25 -11.91
C GLU A 515 -25.66 -13.42 -12.87
N GLN A 516 -26.85 -14.02 -12.87
CA GLN A 516 -27.20 -15.08 -13.80
C GLN A 516 -27.71 -14.48 -15.11
N ILE A 517 -27.20 -14.97 -16.23
CA ILE A 517 -27.55 -14.48 -17.57
C ILE A 517 -28.34 -15.51 -18.40
N THR A 518 -28.89 -16.56 -17.76
CA THR A 518 -29.61 -17.63 -18.45
C THR A 518 -31.07 -17.29 -18.80
N SER A 519 -31.63 -16.20 -18.27
CA SER A 519 -33.01 -15.83 -18.54
C SER A 519 -33.20 -15.30 -19.97
N SER A 520 -34.40 -15.44 -20.51
CA SER A 520 -34.69 -15.11 -21.92
C SER A 520 -34.55 -13.62 -22.26
N ASP A 521 -34.47 -12.76 -21.25
CA ASP A 521 -34.24 -11.31 -21.33
C ASP A 521 -32.76 -10.93 -21.13
N ARG A 522 -31.84 -11.90 -21.19
CA ARG A 522 -30.39 -11.71 -21.00
C ARG A 522 -29.55 -12.15 -22.19
N THR A 523 -30.20 -12.37 -23.33
CA THR A 523 -29.58 -12.99 -24.50
C THR A 523 -28.43 -12.19 -25.11
N GLU A 524 -28.40 -10.88 -24.87
CA GLU A 524 -27.32 -9.98 -25.25
C GLU A 524 -25.97 -10.40 -24.66
N PHE A 525 -25.92 -10.89 -23.42
CA PHE A 525 -24.69 -11.33 -22.73
C PHE A 525 -24.14 -12.67 -23.24
N HIS A 526 -24.69 -13.20 -24.33
CA HIS A 526 -24.19 -14.36 -25.07
C HIS A 526 -23.64 -13.97 -26.45
N LYS A 527 -23.45 -12.67 -26.70
CA LYS A 527 -22.88 -12.11 -27.93
C LYS A 527 -21.51 -11.50 -27.67
N ASP A 528 -20.87 -11.06 -28.74
CA ASP A 528 -19.60 -10.36 -28.71
C ASP A 528 -19.74 -8.95 -28.11
N PHE A 529 -18.77 -8.58 -27.26
CA PHE A 529 -18.65 -7.26 -26.66
C PHE A 529 -17.28 -6.63 -26.99
N PHE A 530 -17.21 -5.30 -27.00
CA PHE A 530 -15.96 -4.55 -27.07
C PHE A 530 -15.74 -3.74 -25.78
N PHE A 531 -14.48 -3.55 -25.40
CA PHE A 531 -14.09 -2.74 -24.25
C PHE A 531 -14.22 -1.24 -24.50
N LEU A 532 -14.56 -0.52 -23.43
CA LEU A 532 -14.45 0.92 -23.27
C LEU A 532 -13.71 1.26 -21.98
N MET A 533 -13.00 2.39 -21.98
CA MET A 533 -12.44 3.01 -20.78
C MET A 533 -12.50 4.52 -20.88
N ASN A 534 -12.90 5.20 -19.81
CA ASN A 534 -12.99 6.66 -19.76
C ASN A 534 -12.92 7.21 -18.33
N ILE A 535 -12.75 8.53 -18.25
CA ILE A 535 -13.09 9.32 -17.07
C ILE A 535 -14.12 10.37 -17.50
N ALA A 536 -15.38 10.19 -17.14
CA ALA A 536 -16.38 11.24 -17.26
C ALA A 536 -16.19 12.32 -16.18
N VAL A 537 -16.60 13.55 -16.48
CA VAL A 537 -16.61 14.68 -15.55
C VAL A 537 -18.02 15.25 -15.49
N GLY A 538 -18.64 15.20 -14.33
CA GLY A 538 -20.06 15.52 -14.18
C GLY A 538 -20.97 14.39 -14.64
N GLY A 539 -22.27 14.62 -14.51
CA GLY A 539 -23.31 13.66 -14.85
C GLY A 539 -24.33 13.48 -13.73
N ASP A 540 -25.43 12.80 -14.04
CA ASP A 540 -26.57 12.64 -13.14
C ASP A 540 -26.21 11.88 -11.85
N TRP A 541 -25.36 10.85 -11.96
CA TRP A 541 -24.91 10.04 -10.82
C TRP A 541 -23.74 10.66 -10.04
N PRO A 542 -22.63 11.09 -10.68
CA PRO A 542 -21.56 11.76 -9.95
C PRO A 542 -21.96 13.11 -9.36
N GLY A 543 -22.91 13.81 -9.98
CA GLY A 543 -23.11 15.24 -9.77
C GLY A 543 -22.00 16.05 -10.44
N SER A 544 -22.11 17.38 -10.43
CA SER A 544 -21.05 18.24 -11.00
C SER A 544 -19.81 18.30 -10.10
N PRO A 545 -18.62 18.58 -10.66
CA PRO A 545 -17.48 19.05 -9.89
C PRO A 545 -17.82 20.29 -9.05
N ASN A 546 -17.16 20.44 -7.91
CA ASN A 546 -17.31 21.57 -6.99
C ASN A 546 -15.96 22.23 -6.67
N ALA A 547 -15.92 23.13 -5.68
CA ALA A 547 -14.70 23.86 -5.32
C ALA A 547 -13.61 22.95 -4.73
N GLU A 548 -14.00 21.79 -4.21
CA GLU A 548 -13.12 20.78 -3.62
C GLU A 548 -12.51 19.85 -4.68
N THR A 549 -13.12 19.72 -5.86
CA THR A 549 -12.61 18.88 -6.95
C THR A 549 -11.27 19.41 -7.47
N GLN A 550 -10.18 18.69 -7.18
CA GLN A 550 -8.85 19.03 -7.67
C GLN A 550 -8.64 18.49 -9.08
N PHE A 551 -8.17 19.32 -10.01
CA PHE A 551 -7.74 18.92 -11.34
C PHE A 551 -6.22 19.16 -11.53
N PRO A 552 -5.53 18.37 -12.37
CA PRO A 552 -6.06 17.26 -13.15
C PRO A 552 -6.35 16.01 -12.32
N GLN A 553 -7.20 15.13 -12.83
CA GLN A 553 -7.46 13.79 -12.29
C GLN A 553 -7.03 12.71 -13.28
N GLN A 554 -6.51 11.60 -12.77
CA GLN A 554 -5.90 10.56 -13.61
C GLN A 554 -6.42 9.17 -13.26
N MET A 555 -6.72 8.40 -14.31
CA MET A 555 -6.87 6.95 -14.24
C MET A 555 -5.66 6.35 -14.93
N GLN A 556 -4.94 5.48 -14.22
CA GLN A 556 -3.77 4.78 -14.74
C GLN A 556 -4.12 3.30 -14.89
N VAL A 557 -3.93 2.74 -16.09
CA VAL A 557 -4.19 1.34 -16.41
C VAL A 557 -2.85 0.69 -16.76
N ASP A 558 -2.49 -0.35 -16.02
CA ASP A 558 -1.25 -1.11 -16.19
C ASP A 558 -1.40 -2.23 -17.21
N TYR A 559 -2.50 -3.00 -17.12
CA TYR A 559 -2.82 -3.99 -18.14
C TYR A 559 -4.30 -4.27 -18.22
N ILE A 560 -4.70 -4.80 -19.38
CA ILE A 560 -5.95 -5.55 -19.56
C ILE A 560 -5.57 -6.92 -20.10
N ARG A 561 -6.04 -7.98 -19.44
CA ARG A 561 -5.79 -9.37 -19.83
C ARG A 561 -7.11 -10.14 -19.92
N LEU A 562 -7.30 -10.85 -21.02
CA LEU A 562 -8.44 -11.74 -21.25
C LEU A 562 -7.94 -13.18 -21.36
N PHE A 563 -8.51 -14.04 -20.53
CA PHE A 563 -8.27 -15.48 -20.52
C PHE A 563 -9.54 -16.24 -20.89
N GLN A 564 -9.43 -17.30 -21.68
CA GLN A 564 -10.57 -18.15 -22.05
C GLN A 564 -10.28 -19.61 -21.77
N LEU A 565 -11.32 -20.37 -21.40
CA LEU A 565 -11.24 -21.82 -21.19
C LEU A 565 -10.72 -22.54 -22.43
N ASP A 566 -9.92 -23.59 -22.20
CA ASP A 566 -9.37 -24.50 -23.23
C ASP A 566 -10.42 -25.16 -24.14
#